data_AF-A0A2S7WMS1-F1
#
_entry.id   AF-A0A2S7WMS1-F1
#
_cell.length_a   1.000
_cell.length_b   1.000
_cell.length_c   1.000
_cell.angle_alpha   90.00
_cell.angle_beta   90.00
_cell.angle_gamma   90.00
#
_symmetry.space_group_name_H-M   'P 1'
#
loop_
_entity.id
_entity.type
_entity.pdbx_description
1 polymer ?
#
loop_
_entity_poly.entity_id
_entity_poly.type
_entity_poly.pdbx_seq_one_letter_code
_entity_poly.pdbx_strand_id
1 'polypeptide(L)'
;MKTLKIISISVFIFFSNISLDKNEKKILNEFSIENKKNLNELLLQNQLGCRPQTKVKFYIETEIIKKQRGFNIVETKIFVLDKFSGKNNLLTRNNILMLNYEDTVIDFNIETENSILINGDRILTSDKNTPFSLTELMKFEEIAISYNASKNKLLKRINNKI
;
A
#
# COMPACT_ATOMS: atom_id res chain seq x y z
N MET A 1 11.57 16.79 -66.90
CA MET A 1 11.86 17.28 -65.53
C MET A 1 10.70 16.86 -64.64
N LYS A 2 10.98 15.98 -63.67
CA LYS A 2 10.81 16.23 -62.22
C LYS A 2 9.32 16.39 -61.84
N THR A 3 8.67 15.56 -61.02
CA THR A 3 9.13 14.75 -59.89
C THR A 3 7.93 13.94 -59.39
N LEU A 4 8.23 12.72 -58.92
CA LEU A 4 7.48 11.87 -57.99
C LEU A 4 6.10 12.36 -57.51
N LYS A 5 5.05 11.60 -57.84
CA LYS A 5 3.85 11.50 -57.00
C LYS A 5 3.64 10.05 -56.56
N ILE A 6 4.24 9.77 -55.41
CA ILE A 6 3.65 9.04 -54.28
C ILE A 6 3.10 7.65 -54.62
N ILE A 7 4.01 6.68 -54.58
CA ILE A 7 3.73 5.33 -54.10
C ILE A 7 3.44 5.47 -52.60
N SER A 8 2.17 5.41 -52.19
CA SER A 8 1.79 5.26 -50.79
C SER A 8 0.33 4.83 -50.73
N ILE A 9 0.03 3.94 -49.78
CA ILE A 9 -1.28 3.33 -49.48
C ILE A 9 -1.52 2.00 -50.22
N SER A 10 -0.63 1.05 -49.98
CA SER A 10 -0.94 -0.39 -50.09
C SER A 10 -0.09 -1.21 -49.12
N VAL A 11 0.03 -0.79 -47.85
CA VAL A 11 0.45 -1.65 -46.73
C VAL A 11 -0.18 -1.12 -45.44
N PHE A 12 -1.48 -1.32 -45.28
CA PHE A 12 -2.17 -1.16 -43.98
C PHE A 12 -3.09 -2.36 -43.72
N ILE A 13 -2.63 -3.55 -44.09
CA ILE A 13 -3.30 -4.81 -43.79
C ILE A 13 -2.24 -5.77 -43.24
N PHE A 14 -1.73 -5.52 -42.03
CA PHE A 14 -0.91 -6.51 -41.31
C PHE A 14 -0.96 -6.45 -39.78
N PHE A 15 -1.95 -5.78 -39.17
CA PHE A 15 -2.13 -5.82 -37.71
C PHE A 15 -3.57 -6.00 -37.24
N SER A 16 -4.43 -6.66 -38.02
CA SER A 16 -5.82 -6.93 -37.65
C SER A 16 -6.13 -8.40 -37.33
N ASN A 17 -5.13 -9.18 -36.89
CA ASN A 17 -5.36 -10.52 -36.34
C ASN A 17 -4.39 -10.82 -35.18
N ILE A 18 -4.37 -9.97 -34.15
CA ILE A 18 -4.17 -10.53 -32.81
C ILE A 18 -5.56 -11.02 -32.42
N SER A 19 -5.84 -12.26 -32.78
CA SER A 19 -6.92 -13.01 -32.15
C SER A 19 -6.54 -13.10 -30.68
N LEU A 20 -7.01 -12.15 -29.88
CA LEU A 20 -6.94 -12.21 -28.44
C LEU A 20 -7.74 -13.46 -28.08
N ASP A 21 -7.01 -14.53 -27.79
CA ASP A 21 -7.56 -15.82 -27.45
C ASP A 21 -8.59 -15.61 -26.35
N LYS A 22 -9.89 -15.71 -26.69
CA LYS A 22 -11.02 -15.68 -25.75
C LYS A 22 -11.07 -16.97 -24.92
N ASN A 23 -9.89 -17.51 -24.62
CA ASN A 23 -9.62 -18.51 -23.61
C ASN A 23 -8.87 -17.89 -22.42
N GLU A 24 -9.12 -16.61 -22.10
CA GLU A 24 -9.07 -16.16 -20.71
C GLU A 24 -10.19 -16.86 -19.92
N LYS A 25 -10.00 -18.17 -19.73
CA LYS A 25 -10.58 -18.92 -18.62
C LYS A 25 -10.26 -18.13 -17.36
N LYS A 26 -11.28 -17.43 -16.82
CA LYS A 26 -11.35 -17.06 -15.40
C LYS A 26 -10.05 -16.41 -14.89
N ILE A 27 -9.55 -15.37 -15.55
CA ILE A 27 -8.47 -14.57 -14.94
C ILE A 27 -9.11 -13.71 -13.85
N LEU A 28 -9.14 -14.26 -12.64
CA LEU A 28 -9.20 -13.59 -11.34
C LEU A 28 -9.84 -12.19 -11.35
N ASN A 29 -11.12 -12.12 -11.69
CA ASN A 29 -11.98 -11.19 -10.98
C ASN A 29 -12.12 -11.75 -9.56
N GLU A 30 -11.86 -10.90 -8.57
CA GLU A 30 -11.79 -11.22 -7.13
C GLU A 30 -10.54 -11.98 -6.67
N PHE A 31 -9.45 -11.24 -6.48
CA PHE A 31 -8.76 -11.36 -5.20
C PHE A 31 -9.68 -10.74 -4.13
N SER A 32 -10.81 -11.39 -3.87
CA SER A 32 -11.70 -11.02 -2.78
C SER A 32 -10.99 -11.45 -1.50
N ILE A 33 -10.52 -10.47 -0.75
CA ILE A 33 -10.03 -10.68 0.62
C ILE A 33 -11.27 -10.84 1.52
N GLU A 34 -12.21 -11.68 1.13
CA GLU A 34 -13.38 -12.02 1.94
C GLU A 34 -12.98 -12.85 3.15
N ASN A 35 -11.82 -13.51 3.12
CA ASN A 35 -11.39 -14.42 4.18
C ASN A 35 -10.05 -13.97 4.81
N LYS A 36 -10.12 -13.47 6.05
CA LYS A 36 -8.95 -13.20 6.92
C LYS A 36 -7.91 -14.33 6.92
N LYS A 37 -8.36 -15.58 6.76
CA LYS A 37 -7.53 -16.78 6.70
C LYS A 37 -6.54 -16.77 5.52
N ASN A 38 -6.98 -16.35 4.33
CA ASN A 38 -6.13 -16.33 3.14
C ASN A 38 -5.03 -15.26 3.25
N LEU A 39 -5.32 -14.11 3.87
CA LEU A 39 -4.29 -13.07 4.05
C LEU A 39 -3.23 -13.50 5.06
N ASN A 40 -3.63 -14.10 6.18
CA ASN A 40 -2.68 -14.62 7.18
C ASN A 40 -1.78 -15.71 6.58
N GLU A 41 -2.33 -16.62 5.78
CA GLU A 41 -1.52 -17.63 5.08
C GLU A 41 -0.52 -16.99 4.10
N LEU A 42 -0.94 -15.96 3.34
CA LEU A 42 -0.05 -15.23 2.44
C LEU A 42 1.06 -14.46 3.18
N LEU A 43 0.72 -13.85 4.32
CA LEU A 43 1.68 -13.12 5.16
C LEU A 43 2.68 -14.07 5.83
N LEU A 44 2.22 -15.24 6.31
CA LEU A 44 3.09 -16.28 6.88
C LEU A 44 4.01 -16.89 5.82
N GLN A 45 3.52 -17.13 4.60
CA GLN A 45 4.35 -17.62 3.49
C GLN A 45 5.46 -16.62 3.12
N ASN A 46 5.23 -15.32 3.30
CA ASN A 46 6.28 -14.31 3.10
C ASN A 46 7.38 -14.35 4.17
N GLN A 47 7.06 -14.77 5.40
CA GLN A 47 8.03 -14.84 6.50
C GLN A 47 8.93 -16.08 6.47
N LEU A 48 8.48 -17.17 5.84
CA LEU A 48 9.14 -18.49 5.95
C LEU A 48 10.20 -18.78 4.86
N GLY A 49 10.47 -17.85 3.92
CA GLY A 49 11.34 -18.13 2.77
C GLY A 49 12.42 -17.08 2.51
N CYS A 50 13.62 -17.52 2.10
CA CYS A 50 14.75 -16.64 1.72
C CYS A 50 14.48 -15.80 0.44
N ARG A 51 13.43 -16.12 -0.31
CA ARG A 51 12.97 -15.35 -1.47
C ARG A 51 11.44 -15.44 -1.55
N PRO A 52 10.69 -14.43 -1.09
CA PRO A 52 9.23 -14.49 -1.08
C PRO A 52 8.69 -14.66 -2.51
N GLN A 53 8.10 -15.82 -2.80
CA GLN A 53 7.50 -16.15 -4.10
C GLN A 53 6.04 -15.71 -4.22
N THR A 54 5.58 -14.83 -3.33
CA THR A 54 4.17 -14.46 -3.29
C THR A 54 3.76 -13.66 -4.51
N LYS A 55 2.54 -13.95 -4.97
CA LYS A 55 1.87 -13.20 -6.04
C LYS A 55 1.45 -11.80 -5.59
N VAL A 56 1.60 -11.49 -4.31
CA VAL A 56 1.18 -10.23 -3.70
C VAL A 56 2.35 -9.44 -3.14
N LYS A 57 2.16 -8.13 -2.96
CA LYS A 57 3.07 -7.22 -2.29
C LYS A 57 2.29 -6.32 -1.33
N PHE A 58 2.82 -6.07 -0.15
CA PHE A 58 2.24 -5.10 0.77
C PHE A 58 2.79 -3.71 0.49
N TYR A 59 1.92 -2.71 0.60
CA TYR A 59 2.28 -1.33 0.37
C TYR A 59 1.59 -0.43 1.38
N ILE A 60 2.32 0.57 1.88
CA ILE A 60 1.85 1.42 2.97
C ILE A 60 2.00 2.89 2.55
N GLU A 61 0.86 3.57 2.49
CA GLU A 61 0.79 5.00 2.26
C GLU A 61 0.64 5.73 3.58
N THR A 62 1.39 6.82 3.72
CA THR A 62 1.32 7.72 4.87
C THR A 62 1.15 9.15 4.38
N GLU A 63 0.19 9.87 4.99
CA GLU A 63 -0.14 11.25 4.64
C GLU A 63 -0.38 12.07 5.91
N ILE A 64 0.11 13.31 5.95
CA ILE A 64 -0.09 14.18 7.11
C ILE A 64 -1.48 14.81 7.03
N ILE A 65 -2.33 14.51 8.01
CA ILE A 65 -3.63 15.18 8.18
C ILE A 65 -3.46 16.48 8.95
N LYS A 66 -2.66 16.46 10.02
CA LYS A 66 -2.46 17.61 10.90
C LYS A 66 -1.02 17.69 11.39
N LYS A 67 -0.42 18.88 11.30
CA LYS A 67 0.90 19.16 11.87
C LYS A 67 0.75 19.83 13.22
N GLN A 68 1.56 19.42 14.20
CA GLN A 68 1.71 20.09 15.47
C GLN A 68 3.17 20.12 15.91
N ARG A 69 3.47 20.92 16.93
CA ARG A 69 4.82 20.96 17.50
C ARG A 69 5.07 19.63 18.22
N GLY A 70 6.15 18.94 17.85
CA GLY A 70 6.55 17.67 18.45
C GLY A 70 5.93 16.42 17.82
N PHE A 71 4.80 16.51 17.10
CA PHE A 71 4.18 15.36 16.45
C PHE A 71 3.31 15.74 15.25
N ASN A 72 2.94 14.73 14.48
CA ASN A 72 1.96 14.84 13.41
C ASN A 72 0.85 13.83 13.60
N ILE A 73 -0.37 14.19 13.18
CA ILE A 73 -1.43 13.23 12.92
C ILE A 73 -1.30 12.80 11.47
N VAL A 74 -1.09 11.50 11.27
CA VAL A 74 -0.82 10.89 9.98
C VAL A 74 -1.91 9.88 9.66
N GLU A 75 -2.50 9.99 8.49
CA GLU A 75 -3.29 8.92 7.91
C GLU A 75 -2.34 7.82 7.43
N THR A 76 -2.60 6.59 7.84
CA THR A 76 -1.90 5.41 7.36
C THR A 76 -2.88 4.48 6.68
N LYS A 77 -2.59 4.11 5.44
CA LYS A 77 -3.33 3.11 4.67
C LYS A 77 -2.41 1.96 4.32
N ILE A 78 -2.86 0.74 4.58
CA ILE A 78 -2.16 -0.48 4.16
C ILE A 78 -2.95 -1.12 3.04
N PHE A 79 -2.25 -1.44 1.96
CA PHE A 79 -2.77 -2.11 0.79
C PHE A 79 -2.07 -3.44 0.57
N VAL A 80 -2.78 -4.37 -0.05
CA VAL A 80 -2.18 -5.50 -0.75
C VAL A 80 -2.32 -5.29 -2.24
N LEU A 81 -1.23 -5.47 -2.96
CA LEU A 81 -1.10 -5.34 -4.40
C LEU A 81 -0.94 -6.74 -4.99
N ASP A 82 -1.79 -7.12 -5.94
CA ASP A 82 -1.53 -8.26 -6.80
C ASP A 82 -0.49 -7.87 -7.86
N LYS A 83 0.65 -8.58 -7.89
CA LYS A 83 1.76 -8.32 -8.80
C LYS A 83 1.41 -8.57 -10.26
N PHE A 84 0.47 -9.47 -10.54
CA PHE A 84 0.09 -9.83 -11.91
C PHE A 84 -0.91 -8.85 -12.50
N SER A 85 -1.99 -8.55 -11.76
CA SER A 85 -3.03 -7.66 -12.25
C SER A 85 -2.75 -6.18 -11.99
N GLY A 86 -1.82 -5.85 -11.09
CA GLY A 86 -1.55 -4.48 -10.65
C GLY A 86 -2.66 -3.86 -9.81
N LYS A 87 -3.73 -4.62 -9.50
CA LYS A 87 -4.84 -4.16 -8.67
C LYS A 87 -4.44 -4.16 -7.20
N ASN A 88 -4.87 -3.12 -6.47
CA ASN A 88 -4.68 -3.02 -5.03
C ASN A 88 -6.01 -3.11 -4.28
N ASN A 89 -5.95 -3.62 -3.06
CA ASN A 89 -7.07 -3.67 -2.13
C ASN A 89 -6.65 -3.05 -0.80
N LEU A 90 -7.51 -2.21 -0.24
CA LEU A 90 -7.30 -1.59 1.07
C LEU A 90 -7.52 -2.63 2.17
N LEU A 91 -6.52 -2.79 3.04
CA LEU A 91 -6.58 -3.69 4.19
C LEU A 91 -7.00 -2.98 5.47
N THR A 92 -6.46 -1.78 5.69
CA THR A 92 -6.76 -0.96 6.86
C THR A 92 -6.48 0.51 6.58
N ARG A 93 -7.19 1.40 7.29
CA ARG A 93 -7.02 2.85 7.26
C ARG A 93 -7.13 3.38 8.68
N ASN A 94 -6.12 4.12 9.15
CA ASN A 94 -6.04 4.57 10.53
C ASN A 94 -5.41 5.95 10.60
N ASN A 95 -5.84 6.75 11.58
CA ASN A 95 -5.14 7.97 11.95
C ASN A 95 -4.23 7.66 13.11
N ILE A 96 -2.96 8.03 12.97
CA ILE A 96 -1.90 7.71 13.92
C ILE A 96 -1.29 9.01 14.40
N LEU A 97 -1.07 9.11 15.70
CA LEU A 97 -0.19 10.10 16.29
C LEU A 97 1.24 9.60 16.15
N MET A 98 1.99 10.29 15.29
CA MET A 98 3.38 10.00 14.98
C MET A 98 4.27 11.07 15.61
N LEU A 99 5.13 10.66 16.54
CA LEU A 99 6.10 11.57 17.16
C LEU A 99 7.14 12.01 16.14
N ASN A 100 7.52 13.28 16.18
CA ASN A 100 8.59 13.82 15.33
C ASN A 100 9.98 13.48 15.89
N TYR A 101 10.07 13.36 17.22
CA TYR A 101 11.29 13.07 17.96
C TYR A 101 10.98 12.09 19.09
N GLU A 102 11.94 11.22 19.43
CA GLU A 102 11.82 10.18 20.45
C GLU A 102 11.47 10.75 21.83
N ASP A 103 12.07 11.89 22.21
CA ASP A 103 11.87 12.54 23.51
C ASP A 103 10.65 13.47 23.55
N THR A 104 9.76 13.41 22.56
CA THR A 104 8.57 14.27 22.56
C THR A 104 7.61 13.79 23.64
N VAL A 105 7.59 14.46 24.78
CA VAL A 105 6.56 14.29 25.80
C VAL A 105 5.31 15.03 25.34
N ILE A 106 4.23 14.27 25.25
CA ILE A 106 2.96 14.77 24.77
C ILE A 106 1.94 14.58 25.87
N ASP A 107 1.51 15.69 26.45
CA ASP A 107 0.43 15.72 27.44
C ASP A 107 -0.89 15.92 26.68
N PHE A 108 -1.56 14.81 26.33
CA PHE A 108 -2.81 14.87 25.59
C PHE A 108 -3.99 14.24 26.30
N ASN A 109 -5.09 14.98 26.25
CA ASN A 109 -6.45 14.54 26.50
C ASN A 109 -7.13 14.21 25.14
N ILE A 110 -6.48 13.38 24.31
CA ILE A 110 -7.06 12.89 23.05
C ILE A 110 -7.69 11.53 23.34
N GLU A 111 -8.96 11.35 23.00
CA GLU A 111 -9.63 10.05 23.02
C GLU A 111 -8.89 9.11 22.04
N THR A 112 -7.93 8.38 22.56
CA THR A 112 -7.18 7.38 21.81
C THR A 112 -7.88 6.04 21.96
N GLU A 113 -8.03 5.30 20.86
CA GLU A 113 -8.03 3.84 20.98
C GLU A 113 -6.68 3.49 21.64
N ASN A 114 -6.69 2.97 22.88
CA ASN A 114 -5.52 2.76 23.75
C ASN A 114 -4.43 1.80 23.18
N SER A 115 -4.42 1.52 21.88
CA SER A 115 -3.41 0.73 21.20
C SER A 115 -2.20 1.59 20.81
N ILE A 116 -1.10 1.33 21.52
CA ILE A 116 0.24 1.80 21.18
C ILE A 116 0.88 0.77 20.23
N LEU A 117 1.45 1.23 19.12
CA LEU A 117 2.23 0.39 18.21
C LEU A 117 3.60 0.06 18.82
N ILE A 118 4.24 -1.00 18.33
CA ILE A 118 5.55 -1.46 18.83
C ILE A 118 6.62 -0.36 18.77
N ASN A 119 6.51 0.56 17.82
CA ASN A 119 7.44 1.68 17.64
C ASN A 119 7.05 2.95 18.43
N GLY A 120 6.09 2.86 19.35
CA GLY A 120 5.64 3.97 20.21
C GLY A 120 4.60 4.91 19.59
N ASP A 121 4.30 4.77 18.29
CA ASP A 121 3.24 5.55 17.65
C ASP A 121 1.86 5.13 18.20
N ARG A 122 0.91 6.07 18.32
CA ARG A 122 -0.41 5.80 18.92
C ARG A 122 -1.51 5.83 17.88
N ILE A 123 -2.40 4.85 17.90
CA ILE A 123 -3.58 4.86 17.05
C ILE A 123 -4.61 5.82 17.66
N LEU A 124 -5.06 6.80 16.88
CA LEU A 124 -6.11 7.73 17.29
C LEU A 124 -7.49 7.19 16.89
N THR A 125 -7.62 6.76 15.64
CA THR A 125 -8.88 6.24 15.10
C THR A 125 -8.62 5.15 14.07
N SER A 126 -9.41 4.08 14.13
CA SER A 126 -9.41 3.01 13.14
C SER A 126 -10.68 3.04 12.30
N ASP A 127 -10.56 2.83 10.98
CA ASP A 127 -11.71 2.68 10.11
C ASP A 127 -12.34 1.29 10.30
N LYS A 128 -13.53 1.26 10.92
CA LYS A 128 -14.27 0.03 11.23
C LYS A 128 -14.76 -0.72 10.00
N ASN A 129 -14.79 -0.08 8.83
CA ASN A 129 -15.21 -0.70 7.58
C ASN A 129 -14.06 -1.43 6.86
N THR A 130 -12.86 -1.44 7.44
CA THR A 130 -11.71 -2.12 6.84
C THR A 130 -11.56 -3.55 7.36
N PRO A 131 -11.07 -4.48 6.52
CA PRO A 131 -11.10 -5.91 6.86
C PRO A 131 -10.14 -6.31 8.00
N PHE A 132 -9.10 -5.50 8.28
CA PHE A 132 -8.10 -5.80 9.31
C PHE A 132 -7.83 -4.58 10.19
N SER A 133 -7.44 -4.83 11.44
CA SER A 133 -6.91 -3.78 12.30
C SER A 133 -5.42 -3.55 12.02
N LEU A 134 -4.95 -2.33 12.25
CA LEU A 134 -3.52 -2.03 12.13
C LEU A 134 -2.68 -2.85 13.12
N THR A 135 -3.18 -3.06 14.34
CA THR A 135 -2.47 -3.84 15.37
C THR A 135 -2.33 -5.31 14.99
N GLU A 136 -3.29 -5.89 14.27
CA GLU A 136 -3.17 -7.25 13.70
C GLU A 136 -2.09 -7.30 12.63
N LEU A 137 -2.10 -6.35 11.69
CA LEU A 137 -1.17 -6.31 10.55
C LEU A 137 0.27 -6.00 10.97
N MET A 138 0.48 -5.17 11.98
CA MET A 138 1.82 -4.80 12.47
C MET A 138 2.57 -5.94 13.17
N LYS A 139 1.92 -7.07 13.44
CA LYS A 139 2.59 -8.31 13.92
C LYS A 139 3.46 -8.97 12.84
N PHE A 140 3.21 -8.66 11.57
CA PHE A 140 3.98 -9.19 10.46
C PHE A 140 5.16 -8.29 10.15
N GLU A 141 6.36 -8.87 10.14
CA GLU A 141 7.63 -8.13 10.00
C GLU A 141 7.67 -7.30 8.70
N GLU A 142 7.24 -7.85 7.57
CA GLU A 142 7.20 -7.14 6.28
C GLU A 142 6.36 -5.85 6.35
N ILE A 143 5.23 -5.91 7.06
CA ILE A 143 4.34 -4.77 7.26
C ILE A 143 5.00 -3.75 8.19
N ALA A 144 5.57 -4.20 9.30
CA ALA A 144 6.25 -3.32 10.25
C ALA A 144 7.44 -2.58 9.61
N ILE A 145 8.27 -3.29 8.83
CA ILE A 145 9.39 -2.71 8.07
C ILE A 145 8.87 -1.69 7.05
N SER A 146 7.84 -2.06 6.28
CA SER A 146 7.25 -1.17 5.27
C SER A 146 6.64 0.09 5.90
N TYR A 147 6.06 -0.03 7.09
CA TYR A 147 5.46 1.09 7.80
C TYR A 147 6.54 2.06 8.24
N ASN A 148 7.59 1.55 8.89
CA ASN A 148 8.74 2.37 9.30
C ASN A 148 9.42 3.04 8.11
N ALA A 149 9.53 2.35 6.97
CA ALA A 149 10.06 2.95 5.74
C ALA A 149 9.17 4.10 5.22
N SER A 150 7.85 3.93 5.24
CA SER A 150 6.87 4.97 4.87
C SER A 150 6.95 6.17 5.81
N LYS A 151 6.97 5.94 7.12
CA LYS A 151 7.19 6.94 8.17
C LYS A 151 8.48 7.74 7.95
N ASN A 152 9.61 7.06 7.75
CA ASN A 152 10.90 7.72 7.54
C ASN A 152 10.90 8.56 6.26
N LYS A 153 10.26 8.08 5.19
CA LYS A 153 10.07 8.86 3.96
C LYS A 153 9.22 10.10 4.21
N LEU A 154 8.17 9.99 5.04
CA LEU A 154 7.33 11.12 5.41
C LEU A 154 8.11 12.16 6.24
N LEU A 155 8.82 11.73 7.28
CA LEU A 155 9.66 12.59 8.11
C LEU A 155 10.73 13.31 7.28
N LYS A 156 11.41 12.62 6.37
CA LYS A 156 12.38 13.25 5.45
C LYS A 156 11.73 14.32 4.56
N ARG A 157 10.52 14.06 4.04
CA ARG A 157 9.76 15.05 3.25
C ARG A 157 9.35 16.27 4.07
N ILE A 158 9.07 16.09 5.36
CA ILE A 158 8.77 17.21 6.28
C ILE A 158 10.01 18.05 6.51
N ASN A 159 11.14 17.41 6.83
CA ASN A 159 12.39 18.09 7.17
C ASN A 159 13.00 18.83 5.97
N ASN A 160 12.84 18.31 4.75
CA ASN A 160 13.36 18.94 3.53
C ASN A 160 12.49 20.10 2.99
N LYS A 161 11.35 20.41 3.62
CA LYS A 161 10.46 21.52 3.25
C LYS A 161 10.67 22.78 4.12
N ILE A 162 11.69 22.77 4.98
CA ILE A 162 12.17 23.90 5.78
C ILE A 162 13.40 24.45 5.08
#